data_AF-A0A182SUH4-F1
#
_entry.id   AF-A0A182SUH4-F1
#
_cell.length_a   1.000
_cell.length_b   1.000
_cell.length_c   1.000
_cell.angle_alpha   90.00
_cell.angle_beta   90.00
_cell.angle_gamma   90.00
#
_symmetry.space_group_name_H-M   'P 1'
#
loop_
_entity.id
_entity.type
_entity.pdbx_description
1 polymer ?
#
loop_
_entity_poly.entity_id
_entity_poly.type
_entity_poly.pdbx_seq_one_letter_code
_entity_poly.pdbx_strand_id
1 'polypeptide(L)'
;VPGLRQILPNGNLVFPPFRAEDYRQEVHAQVYACMAKNQFGSVISRDVNVRAVVSQYYEVDVNKEHVILGNSAIFKCLIPSFVADFVDVVSWTSGDEQEETHVYSADSYG
;
A
#
# COMPACT_ATOMS: atom_id res chain seq x y z
N VAL A 1 -10.39 21.94 1.56
CA VAL A 1 -9.29 22.54 0.78
C VAL A 1 -9.69 22.51 -0.68
N PRO A 2 -9.86 23.65 -1.36
CA PRO A 2 -10.20 23.68 -2.78
C PRO A 2 -9.21 22.82 -3.58
N GLY A 3 -9.71 22.03 -4.54
CA GLY A 3 -8.89 21.18 -5.41
C GLY A 3 -8.60 19.77 -4.90
N LEU A 4 -8.40 19.57 -3.58
CA LEU A 4 -7.98 18.27 -3.02
C LEU A 4 -9.10 17.36 -2.54
N ARG A 5 -10.30 17.92 -2.29
CA ARG A 5 -11.51 17.14 -2.01
C ARG A 5 -12.74 17.86 -2.56
N GLN A 6 -13.67 17.09 -3.11
CA GLN A 6 -14.88 17.61 -3.73
C GLN A 6 -16.09 16.82 -3.24
N ILE A 7 -17.17 17.51 -2.88
CA ILE A 7 -18.46 16.88 -2.57
C ILE A 7 -19.36 17.09 -3.78
N LEU A 8 -19.77 16.00 -4.43
CA LEU A 8 -20.64 16.03 -5.59
C LEU A 8 -22.12 16.11 -5.17
N PRO A 9 -23.03 16.63 -6.04
CA PRO A 9 -24.45 16.74 -5.73
C PRO A 9 -25.16 15.40 -5.43
N ASN A 10 -24.60 14.29 -5.90
CA ASN A 10 -25.11 12.95 -5.63
C ASN A 10 -24.66 12.37 -4.27
N GLY A 11 -23.91 13.13 -3.48
CA GLY A 11 -23.41 12.70 -2.16
C GLY A 11 -22.04 12.03 -2.19
N ASN A 12 -21.40 11.89 -3.36
CA ASN A 12 -20.04 11.33 -3.42
C ASN A 12 -19.00 12.32 -2.90
N LEU A 13 -18.06 11.82 -2.09
CA LEU A 13 -16.83 12.52 -1.73
C LEU A 13 -15.70 12.05 -2.66
N VAL A 14 -15.21 12.94 -3.51
CA VAL A 14 -14.19 12.65 -4.53
C VAL A 14 -12.86 13.27 -4.13
N PHE A 15 -11.80 12.47 -4.30
CA PHE A 15 -10.39 12.86 -4.13
C PHE A 15 -9.71 12.81 -5.50
N PRO A 16 -9.55 13.94 -6.21
CA PRO A 16 -8.90 13.98 -7.51
C PRO A 16 -7.40 13.62 -7.41
N PRO A 17 -6.77 13.22 -8.54
CA PRO A 17 -5.31 13.12 -8.60
C PRO A 17 -4.64 14.43 -8.20
N PHE A 18 -3.54 14.35 -7.47
CA PHE A 18 -2.79 15.49 -6.93
C PHE A 18 -1.29 15.23 -7.07
N ARG A 19 -0.48 16.29 -7.00
CA ARG A 19 0.99 16.17 -7.01
C ARG A 19 1.53 15.98 -5.60
N ALA A 20 2.76 15.48 -5.47
CA ALA A 20 3.39 15.22 -4.17
C ALA A 20 3.39 16.46 -3.26
N GLU A 21 3.67 17.64 -3.83
CA GLU A 21 3.68 18.93 -3.14
C GLU A 21 2.31 19.38 -2.59
N ASP A 22 1.23 18.86 -3.17
CA ASP A 22 -0.13 19.16 -2.74
C ASP A 22 -0.65 18.19 -1.67
N TYR A 23 0.20 17.26 -1.21
CA TYR A 23 -0.18 16.34 -0.15
C TYR A 23 -0.52 17.11 1.14
N ARG A 24 -1.72 16.86 1.68
CA ARG A 24 -2.13 17.38 2.98
C ARG A 24 -2.67 16.26 3.84
N GLN A 25 -2.05 16.04 5.01
CA GLN A 25 -2.46 15.00 5.96
C GLN A 25 -3.95 15.12 6.33
N GLU A 26 -4.46 16.34 6.55
CA GLU A 26 -5.85 16.63 6.90
C GLU A 26 -6.89 16.24 5.81
N VAL A 27 -6.44 15.91 4.59
CA VAL A 27 -7.30 15.46 3.49
C VAL A 27 -6.98 14.01 3.10
N HIS A 28 -5.69 13.68 2.99
CA HIS A 28 -5.20 12.44 2.39
C HIS A 28 -4.90 11.32 3.41
N ALA A 29 -4.84 11.63 4.71
CA ALA A 29 -4.67 10.65 5.78
C ALA A 29 -5.64 10.98 6.91
N GLN A 30 -6.92 10.73 6.66
CA GLN A 30 -8.00 11.15 7.54
C GLN A 30 -9.15 10.14 7.54
N VAL A 31 -9.86 10.08 8.67
CA VAL A 31 -11.08 9.30 8.82
C VAL A 31 -12.29 10.16 8.47
N TYR A 32 -13.12 9.66 7.56
CA TYR A 32 -14.36 10.29 7.11
C TYR A 32 -15.58 9.49 7.56
N ALA A 33 -16.72 10.17 7.70
CA ALA A 33 -18.01 9.52 7.89
C ALA A 33 -19.08 10.23 7.04
N CYS A 34 -20.02 9.47 6.49
CA CYS A 34 -21.15 10.01 5.74
C CYS A 34 -22.34 10.20 6.67
N MET A 35 -23.00 11.35 6.58
CA MET A 35 -24.23 11.64 7.32
C MET A 35 -25.40 11.80 6.37
N ALA A 36 -26.40 10.94 6.51
CA ALA A 36 -27.68 11.10 5.83
C ALA A 36 -28.70 11.69 6.81
N LYS A 37 -29.36 12.77 6.40
CA LYS A 37 -30.31 13.51 7.26
C LYS A 37 -31.62 13.77 6.51
N ASN A 38 -32.74 13.59 7.21
CA ASN A 38 -34.06 14.01 6.76
C ASN A 38 -34.77 14.78 7.89
N GLN A 39 -36.05 15.11 7.71
CA GLN A 39 -36.84 15.85 8.72
C GLN A 39 -37.06 15.09 10.04
N PHE A 40 -36.92 13.75 10.03
CA PHE A 40 -37.17 12.89 11.19
C PHE A 40 -35.90 12.56 11.97
N GLY A 41 -34.71 12.73 11.37
CA GLY A 41 -33.46 12.46 12.05
C GLY A 41 -32.26 12.36 11.12
N SER A 42 -31.16 11.86 11.67
CA SER A 42 -29.90 11.63 10.96
C SER A 42 -29.30 10.29 11.32
N VAL A 43 -28.66 9.65 10.34
CA VAL A 43 -27.84 8.45 10.53
C VAL A 43 -26.42 8.73 10.02
N ILE A 44 -25.44 8.17 10.71
CA ILE A 44 -24.01 8.29 10.36
C ILE A 44 -23.52 6.90 9.96
N SER A 45 -22.72 6.83 8.89
CA SER A 45 -22.09 5.58 8.44
C SER A 45 -21.03 5.09 9.44
N ARG A 46 -20.47 3.90 9.17
CA ARG A 46 -19.17 3.54 9.73
C ARG A 46 -18.08 4.51 9.31
N ASP A 47 -17.01 4.52 10.08
CA ASP A 47 -15.78 5.24 9.74
C ASP A 47 -15.17 4.71 8.43
N VAL A 48 -14.70 5.64 7.61
CA VAL A 48 -14.03 5.39 6.32
C VAL A 48 -12.61 5.95 6.42
N ASN A 49 -11.63 5.07 6.53
CA ASN A 49 -10.22 5.45 6.59
C ASN A 49 -9.70 5.75 5.18
N VAL A 50 -9.48 7.03 4.87
CA VAL A 50 -8.91 7.45 3.59
C VAL A 50 -7.41 7.63 3.77
N ARG A 51 -6.64 6.86 2.98
CA ARG A 51 -5.19 6.93 2.90
C ARG A 51 -4.74 7.03 1.46
N ALA A 52 -4.49 8.25 1.00
CA ALA A 52 -3.81 8.48 -0.27
C ALA A 52 -2.29 8.45 -0.05
N VAL A 53 -1.59 7.76 -0.93
CA VAL A 53 -0.15 7.51 -0.85
C VAL A 53 0.49 8.11 -2.08
N VAL A 54 1.50 8.95 -1.87
CA VAL A 54 2.27 9.52 -2.98
C VAL A 54 3.24 8.47 -3.48
N SER A 55 3.30 8.27 -4.80
CA SER A 55 4.28 7.38 -5.41
C SER A 55 5.69 7.88 -5.11
N GLN A 56 6.49 7.03 -4.48
CA GLN A 56 7.89 7.29 -4.15
C GLN A 56 8.74 6.11 -4.61
N TYR A 57 9.99 6.41 -4.97
CA TYR A 57 10.96 5.39 -5.31
C TYR A 57 11.27 4.53 -4.08
N TYR A 58 11.38 3.22 -4.30
CA TYR A 58 11.85 2.27 -3.29
C TYR A 58 12.68 1.20 -3.98
N GLU A 59 13.63 0.64 -3.23
CA GLU A 59 14.39 -0.55 -3.59
C GLU A 59 14.21 -1.58 -2.48
N VAL A 60 14.35 -2.85 -2.84
CA VAL A 60 14.31 -3.97 -1.91
C VAL A 60 15.66 -4.66 -1.92
N ASP A 61 16.07 -5.17 -0.77
CA ASP A 61 17.35 -5.85 -0.62
C ASP A 61 17.16 -7.29 -0.17
N VAL A 62 18.13 -8.14 -0.51
CA VAL A 62 18.25 -9.50 0.03
C VAL A 62 19.65 -9.65 0.62
N ASN A 63 19.73 -9.80 1.94
CA ASN A 63 21.00 -9.93 2.63
C ASN A 63 21.54 -11.37 2.58
N LYS A 64 22.85 -11.50 2.79
CA LYS A 64 23.49 -12.80 3.00
C LYS A 64 22.97 -13.44 4.28
N GLU A 65 22.45 -14.65 4.16
CA GLU A 65 22.01 -15.46 5.30
C GLU A 65 23.10 -16.49 5.67
N HIS A 66 23.38 -16.64 6.96
CA HIS A 66 24.39 -17.57 7.45
C HIS A 66 23.74 -18.82 8.03
N VAL A 67 24.00 -19.97 7.44
CA VAL A 67 23.33 -21.23 7.80
C VAL A 67 24.36 -22.36 7.89
N ILE A 68 24.19 -23.24 8.86
CA ILE A 68 25.03 -24.44 9.02
C ILE A 68 24.53 -25.51 8.04
N LEU A 69 25.46 -26.23 7.40
CA LEU A 69 25.16 -27.32 6.47
C LEU A 69 24.19 -28.33 7.11
N GLY A 70 23.10 -28.64 6.39
CA GLY A 70 22.05 -29.56 6.84
C GLY A 70 20.85 -28.88 7.50
N ASN A 71 20.94 -27.59 7.84
CA ASN A 71 19.79 -26.81 8.33
C ASN A 71 19.01 -26.16 7.18
N SER A 72 17.75 -25.82 7.45
CA SER A 72 16.93 -24.99 6.56
C SER A 72 17.41 -23.53 6.57
N ALA A 73 17.42 -22.92 5.39
CA ALA A 73 17.68 -21.50 5.19
C ALA A 73 16.37 -20.76 4.91
N ILE A 74 16.25 -19.51 5.39
CA ILE A 74 15.14 -18.62 5.05
C ILE A 74 15.74 -17.30 4.56
N PHE A 75 15.64 -17.04 3.28
CA PHE A 75 15.96 -15.74 2.71
C PHE A 75 14.79 -14.77 2.89
N LYS A 76 15.09 -13.50 3.15
CA LYS A 76 14.09 -12.45 3.40
C LYS A 76 14.25 -11.35 2.39
N CYS A 77 13.17 -11.00 1.70
CA CYS A 77 13.09 -9.79 0.90
C CYS A 77 12.84 -8.62 1.85
N LEU A 78 13.82 -7.72 1.96
CA LEU A 78 13.78 -6.59 2.87
C LEU A 78 13.06 -5.43 2.20
N ILE A 79 11.75 -5.37 2.40
CA ILE A 79 10.90 -4.28 1.94
C ILE A 79 10.99 -3.12 2.93
N PRO A 80 11.33 -1.90 2.50
CA PRO A 80 11.38 -0.74 3.40
C PRO A 80 10.04 -0.51 4.11
N SER A 81 10.09 -0.24 5.42
CA SER A 81 8.88 -0.19 6.26
C SER A 81 7.87 0.88 5.85
N PHE A 82 8.30 1.95 5.19
CA PHE A 82 7.41 3.02 4.73
C PHE A 82 6.54 2.64 3.51
N VAL A 83 6.86 1.55 2.81
CA VAL A 83 6.08 0.98 1.69
C VAL A 83 5.52 -0.41 1.96
N ALA A 84 5.86 -1.03 3.11
CA ALA A 84 5.50 -2.42 3.43
C ALA A 84 3.98 -2.70 3.43
N ASP A 85 3.14 -1.69 3.62
CA ASP A 85 1.68 -1.83 3.53
C ASP A 85 1.15 -1.94 2.09
N PHE A 86 2.00 -1.71 1.08
CA PHE A 86 1.62 -1.59 -0.33
C PHE A 86 2.45 -2.45 -1.28
N VAL A 87 3.46 -3.14 -0.75
CA VAL A 87 4.42 -3.94 -1.53
C VAL A 87 4.51 -5.31 -0.88
N ASP A 88 4.27 -6.34 -1.69
CA ASP A 88 4.33 -7.75 -1.29
C ASP A 88 5.32 -8.50 -2.19
N VAL A 89 5.87 -9.60 -1.67
CA VAL A 89 6.76 -10.48 -2.44
C VAL A 89 5.91 -11.30 -3.43
N VAL A 90 6.27 -11.25 -4.71
CA VAL A 90 5.56 -12.00 -5.77
C VAL A 90 6.25 -13.32 -6.08
N SER A 91 7.57 -13.29 -6.27
CA SER A 91 8.37 -14.47 -6.57
C SER A 91 9.83 -14.25 -6.17
N TRP A 92 10.54 -15.37 -6.05
CA TRP A 92 11.99 -15.43 -5.94
C TRP A 92 12.58 -15.95 -7.24
N THR A 93 13.69 -15.36 -7.68
CA THR A 93 14.40 -15.81 -8.87
C THR A 93 15.82 -16.20 -8.51
N SER A 94 16.28 -17.35 -8.99
CA SER A 94 17.68 -17.77 -8.88
C SER A 94 18.26 -18.05 -10.26
N GLY A 95 19.49 -17.61 -10.49
CA GLY A 95 20.23 -17.81 -11.73
C GLY A 95 21.10 -16.60 -12.03
N ASP A 96 22.34 -16.83 -12.45
CA ASP A 96 23.22 -15.77 -12.95
C ASP A 96 22.92 -15.50 -14.44
N GLU A 97 23.47 -14.43 -15.02
CA GLU A 97 23.28 -14.05 -16.44
C GLU A 97 23.64 -15.14 -17.48
N GLN A 98 24.25 -16.25 -17.04
CA GLN A 98 24.68 -17.38 -17.88
C GLN A 98 23.88 -18.68 -17.65
N GLU A 99 22.98 -18.73 -16.66
CA GLU A 99 22.17 -19.92 -16.34
C GLU A 99 20.68 -19.68 -16.59
N GLU A 100 19.90 -20.77 -16.68
CA GLU A 100 18.44 -20.67 -16.76
C GLU A 100 17.88 -20.04 -15.48
N THR A 101 17.14 -18.93 -15.61
CA THR A 101 16.44 -18.32 -14.47
C THR A 101 15.34 -19.25 -13.95
N HIS A 102 15.50 -19.76 -12.73
CA HIS A 102 14.45 -20.45 -12.00
C HIS A 102 13.59 -19.45 -11.24
N VAL A 103 12.26 -19.60 -11.33
CA VAL A 103 11.29 -18.73 -10.67
C VAL A 103 10.47 -19.54 -9.67
N TYR A 104 10.46 -19.10 -8.41
CA TYR A 104 9.70 -19.70 -7.31
C TYR A 104 8.60 -18.73 -6.88
N SER A 105 7.34 -19.13 -7.02
CA SER A 105 6.21 -18.28 -6.62
C SER A 105 6.16 -18.12 -5.10
N ALA A 106 5.89 -16.91 -4.61
CA ALA A 106 5.70 -16.66 -3.18
C ALA A 106 4.47 -17.41 -2.64
N ASP A 107 3.44 -17.60 -3.46
CA ASP A 107 2.21 -18.33 -3.09
C ASP A 107 2.47 -19.83 -2.83
N SER A 108 3.62 -20.37 -3.25
CA SER A 108 3.98 -21.77 -3.01
C SER A 108 4.46 -22.05 -1.59
N TYR A 109 4.67 -21.02 -0.77
CA TYR A 109 5.25 -21.09 0.58
C TYR A 109 4.31 -20.58 1.68
N GLY A 110 2.99 -20.63 1.44
CA GLY A 110 1.93 -20.28 2.38
C GLY A 110 1.39 -21.45 3.19
#